data_AF-A0AB74BM95-F1
#
_entry.id   AF-A0AB74BM95-F1
#
_cell.length_a   1.000
_cell.length_b   1.000
_cell.length_c   1.000
_cell.angle_alpha   90.00
_cell.angle_beta   90.00
_cell.angle_gamma   90.00
#
_symmetry.space_group_name_H-M   'P 1'
#
loop_
_entity.id
_entity.type
_entity.pdbx_description
1 polymer ?
#
loop_
_entity_poly.entity_id
_entity_poly.type
_entity_poly.pdbx_seq_one_letter_code
_entity_poly.pdbx_strand_id
1 'polypeptide(L)'
;MNIDDAGHKHGLDTAQYRNTARNADIILADYLQRWLDAGYQVLVTADHGMNNDRSHNGLLPEEREVPLFVLGDAFSLNDAAPRQTDLCGTICELLGIHHDKPVCREMLN
;
A
#
# COMPACT_ATOMS: atom_id res chain seq x y z
N MET A 1 -18.05 3.73 5.33
CA MET A 1 -17.41 4.89 4.66
C MET A 1 -15.94 4.55 4.53
N ASN A 2 -15.37 4.59 3.32
CA ASN A 2 -13.96 4.24 3.10
C ASN A 2 -13.04 5.45 3.37
N ILE A 3 -11.73 5.23 3.34
CA ILE A 3 -10.70 6.24 3.65
C ILE A 3 -10.77 7.42 2.67
N ASP A 4 -10.90 7.13 1.37
CA ASP A 4 -11.00 8.13 0.31
C ASP A 4 -12.19 9.10 0.51
N ASP A 5 -13.39 8.57 0.73
CA ASP A 5 -14.58 9.39 0.97
C ASP A 5 -14.46 10.25 2.25
N ALA A 6 -13.81 9.74 3.29
CA ALA A 6 -13.49 10.54 4.48
C ALA A 6 -12.52 11.68 4.13
N GLY A 7 -11.56 11.44 3.23
CA GLY A 7 -10.60 12.42 2.73
C GLY A 7 -11.30 13.53 1.94
N HIS A 8 -12.17 13.18 1.01
CA HIS A 8 -12.97 14.15 0.26
C HIS A 8 -13.92 14.98 1.14
N LYS A 9 -14.44 14.40 2.24
CA LYS A 9 -15.36 15.12 3.14
C LYS A 9 -14.63 16.05 4.11
N HIS A 10 -13.47 15.64 4.60
CA HIS A 10 -12.83 16.28 5.75
C HIS A 10 -11.43 16.82 5.44
N GLY A 11 -10.67 16.21 4.54
CA GLY A 11 -9.29 16.56 4.19
C GLY A 11 -8.26 15.69 4.92
N LEU A 12 -7.04 15.67 4.38
CA LEU A 12 -5.91 14.87 4.86
C LEU A 12 -5.64 15.06 6.36
N ASP A 13 -5.48 16.31 6.81
CA ASP A 13 -5.08 16.60 8.20
C ASP A 13 -6.26 16.66 9.18
N THR A 14 -7.15 15.67 9.09
CA THR A 14 -8.31 15.57 9.98
C THR A 14 -8.33 14.28 10.79
N ALA A 15 -8.93 14.36 11.97
CA ALA A 15 -9.13 13.18 12.80
C ALA A 15 -10.06 12.16 12.10
N GLN A 16 -11.00 12.63 11.29
CA GLN A 16 -11.93 11.80 10.52
C GLN A 16 -11.18 10.93 9.50
N TYR A 17 -10.27 11.53 8.72
CA TYR A 17 -9.44 10.80 7.78
C TYR A 17 -8.55 9.78 8.50
N ARG A 18 -7.81 10.23 9.54
CA ARG A 18 -6.92 9.37 10.34
C ARG A 18 -7.65 8.21 11.01
N ASN A 19 -8.82 8.45 11.61
CA ASN A 19 -9.59 7.39 12.28
C ASN A 19 -10.19 6.40 11.28
N THR A 20 -10.52 6.83 10.06
CA THR A 20 -10.99 5.92 9.02
C THR A 20 -9.87 5.00 8.56
N ALA A 21 -8.63 5.50 8.44
CA ALA A 21 -7.46 4.67 8.18
C ALA A 21 -7.19 3.66 9.31
N ARG A 22 -7.34 4.07 10.58
CA ARG A 22 -7.22 3.15 11.74
C ARG A 22 -8.26 2.02 11.72
N ASN A 23 -9.47 2.26 11.21
CA ASN A 23 -10.45 1.19 11.08
C ASN A 23 -10.00 0.11 10.09
N ALA A 24 -9.30 0.48 9.00
CA ALA A 24 -8.73 -0.50 8.07
C ALA A 24 -7.61 -1.31 8.73
N ASP A 25 -6.76 -0.67 9.54
CA ASP A 25 -5.74 -1.36 10.35
C ASP A 25 -6.35 -2.39 11.31
N ILE A 26 -7.40 -2.01 12.05
CA ILE A 26 -8.12 -2.93 12.94
C ILE A 26 -8.68 -4.13 12.17
N ILE A 27 -9.28 -3.90 11.00
CA ILE A 27 -9.80 -4.99 10.15
C ILE A 27 -8.66 -5.89 9.69
N LEU A 28 -7.53 -5.34 9.24
CA LEU A 28 -6.38 -6.13 8.80
C LEU A 28 -5.82 -6.98 9.96
N ALA A 29 -5.78 -6.44 11.18
CA ALA A 29 -5.28 -7.15 12.36
C ALA A 29 -6.03 -8.47 12.65
N ASP A 30 -7.32 -8.56 12.31
CA ASP A 30 -8.12 -9.78 12.49
C ASP A 30 -7.67 -10.94 11.59
N TYR A 31 -7.04 -10.65 10.45
CA TYR A 31 -6.72 -11.66 9.42
C TYR A 31 -5.23 -11.81 9.16
N LEU A 32 -4.44 -10.75 9.31
CA LEU A 32 -3.07 -10.67 8.82
C LEU A 32 -2.20 -11.80 9.38
N GLN A 33 -2.25 -12.04 10.69
CA GLN A 33 -1.47 -13.13 11.29
C GLN A 33 -1.85 -14.50 10.72
N ARG A 34 -3.15 -14.77 10.51
CA ARG A 34 -3.61 -16.06 9.97
C ARG A 34 -3.16 -16.27 8.53
N TRP A 35 -3.09 -15.20 7.73
CA TRP A 35 -2.54 -15.27 6.38
C TRP A 35 -1.05 -15.57 6.40
N LEU A 36 -0.29 -14.90 7.28
CA LEU A 36 1.14 -15.16 7.43
C LEU A 36 1.40 -16.60 7.91
N ASP A 37 0.65 -17.09 8.90
CA ASP A 37 0.75 -18.46 9.41
C ASP A 37 0.43 -19.51 8.31
N ALA A 38 -0.42 -19.14 7.34
CA ALA A 38 -0.75 -19.99 6.19
C ALA A 38 0.23 -19.83 5.00
N GLY A 39 1.31 -19.06 5.17
CA GLY A 39 2.37 -18.88 4.18
C GLY A 39 2.06 -17.88 3.06
N TYR A 40 1.01 -17.08 3.19
CA TYR A 40 0.70 -16.03 2.22
C TYR A 40 1.73 -14.89 2.28
N GLN A 41 1.97 -14.27 1.13
CA GLN A 41 2.70 -13.01 1.02
C GLN A 41 1.68 -11.88 0.90
N VAL A 42 1.81 -10.85 1.74
CA VAL A 42 0.83 -9.77 1.84
C VAL A 42 1.47 -8.45 1.47
N LEU A 43 0.80 -7.70 0.60
CA LEU A 43 1.18 -6.35 0.18
C LEU A 43 -0.02 -5.42 0.38
N VAL A 44 0.16 -4.36 1.16
CA VAL A 44 -0.86 -3.35 1.44
C VAL A 44 -0.36 -2.01 0.92
N THR A 45 -1.13 -1.39 0.03
CA THR A 45 -0.78 -0.10 -0.57
C THR A 45 -2.04 0.70 -0.91
N ALA A 46 -1.85 1.92 -1.43
CA ALA A 46 -2.91 2.77 -1.95
C ALA A 46 -2.61 3.14 -3.41
N ASP A 47 -3.64 3.53 -4.13
CA ASP A 47 -3.55 4.04 -5.49
C ASP A 47 -3.08 5.50 -5.54
N HIS A 48 -3.52 6.32 -4.59
CA HIS A 48 -3.13 7.71 -4.39
C HIS A 48 -3.31 8.16 -2.94
N GLY A 49 -2.85 9.38 -2.63
CA GLY A 49 -3.10 10.06 -1.37
C GLY A 49 -4.27 11.05 -1.44
N MET A 50 -4.28 12.04 -0.54
CA MET A 50 -5.31 13.08 -0.41
C MET A 50 -4.64 14.35 0.08
N ASN A 51 -5.04 15.53 -0.42
CA ASN A 51 -4.52 16.82 0.05
C ASN A 51 -5.50 17.54 1.01
N ASN A 52 -5.07 18.69 1.54
CA ASN A 52 -5.91 19.49 2.46
C ASN A 52 -7.05 20.24 1.76
N ASP A 53 -7.00 20.37 0.44
CA ASP A 53 -8.11 20.85 -0.39
C ASP A 53 -9.17 19.76 -0.65
N ARG A 54 -9.02 18.60 0.01
CA ARG A 54 -9.94 17.45 -0.06
C ARG A 54 -10.04 16.87 -1.46
N SER A 55 -8.94 16.92 -2.20
CA SER A 55 -8.80 16.34 -3.53
C SER A 55 -7.52 15.53 -3.62
N HIS A 56 -7.41 14.81 -4.72
CA HIS A 56 -6.17 14.25 -5.24
C HIS A 56 -6.04 14.65 -6.73
N ASN A 57 -5.12 14.00 -7.46
CA ASN A 57 -4.76 14.21 -8.89
C ASN A 57 -3.69 15.27 -9.17
N GLY A 58 -3.13 15.91 -8.15
CA GLY A 58 -2.02 16.83 -8.25
C GLY A 58 -0.65 16.15 -8.23
N LEU A 59 0.38 16.98 -8.08
CA LEU A 59 1.78 16.55 -8.02
C LEU A 59 2.36 16.64 -6.61
N LEU A 60 1.53 16.92 -5.60
CA LEU A 60 1.99 17.08 -4.23
C LEU A 60 2.50 15.74 -3.66
N PRO A 61 3.52 15.76 -2.78
CA PRO A 61 4.01 14.55 -2.12
C PRO A 61 2.88 13.77 -1.43
N GLU A 62 2.01 14.45 -0.67
CA GLU A 62 0.89 13.80 0.03
C GLU A 62 -0.19 13.19 -0.89
N GLU A 63 -0.17 13.50 -2.18
CA GLU A 63 -1.05 12.89 -3.19
C GLU A 63 -0.39 11.68 -3.88
N ARG A 64 0.95 11.62 -3.90
CA ARG A 64 1.73 10.65 -4.71
C ARG A 64 2.56 9.66 -3.89
N GLU A 65 2.97 10.05 -2.69
CA GLU A 65 3.70 9.20 -1.75
C GLU A 65 2.68 8.38 -0.96
N VAL A 66 2.41 7.18 -1.47
CA VAL A 66 1.48 6.23 -0.88
C VAL A 66 2.23 5.20 -0.03
N PRO A 67 1.61 4.67 1.04
CA PRO A 67 2.22 3.61 1.82
C PRO A 67 2.39 2.34 0.99
N LEU A 68 3.45 1.60 1.27
CA LEU A 68 3.65 0.23 0.82
C LEU A 68 4.17 -0.59 2.00
N PHE A 69 3.31 -1.44 2.53
CA PHE A 69 3.68 -2.40 3.58
C PHE A 69 3.73 -3.79 2.96
N VAL A 70 4.82 -4.50 3.22
CA VAL A 70 5.02 -5.87 2.75
C VAL A 70 5.29 -6.81 3.92
N LEU A 71 4.70 -8.00 3.88
CA LEU A 71 4.79 -8.99 4.95
C LEU A 71 4.87 -10.40 4.37
N GLY A 72 5.72 -11.22 4.98
CA GLY A 72 5.99 -12.60 4.57
C GLY A 72 7.44 -12.82 4.15
N ASP A 73 7.82 -14.09 4.01
CA ASP A 73 9.20 -14.52 3.84
C ASP A 73 9.79 -14.28 2.44
N ALA A 74 8.99 -13.80 1.48
CA ALA A 74 9.48 -13.47 0.14
C ALA A 74 10.11 -12.07 0.05
N PHE A 75 9.98 -11.25 1.09
CA PHE A 75 10.46 -9.87 1.11
C PHE A 75 11.79 -9.70 1.86
N SER A 76 12.66 -8.86 1.34
CA SER A 76 14.07 -8.75 1.75
C SER A 76 14.32 -8.02 3.07
N LEU A 77 13.36 -7.21 3.52
CA LEU A 77 13.49 -6.26 4.64
C LEU A 77 14.65 -5.25 4.50
N ASN A 78 15.28 -5.15 3.32
CA ASN A 78 16.33 -4.19 3.02
C ASN A 78 15.74 -2.84 2.59
N ASP A 79 16.59 -1.81 2.53
CA ASP A 79 16.24 -0.52 1.92
C ASP A 79 15.86 -0.73 0.46
N ALA A 80 14.63 -0.37 0.11
CA ALA A 80 14.09 -0.39 -1.24
C ALA A 80 13.32 0.89 -1.53
N ALA A 81 13.32 1.33 -2.79
CA ALA A 81 12.59 2.50 -3.25
C ALA A 81 11.69 2.15 -4.44
N PRO A 82 10.72 1.23 -4.26
CA PRO A 82 9.86 0.79 -5.34
C PRO A 82 8.98 1.94 -5.83
N ARG A 83 8.83 2.05 -7.15
CA ARG A 83 7.76 2.88 -7.72
C ARG A 83 6.50 2.03 -7.80
N GLN A 84 5.34 2.68 -7.72
CA GLN A 84 4.05 2.00 -7.87
C GLN A 84 3.93 1.20 -9.17
N THR A 85 4.59 1.65 -10.26
CA THR A 85 4.63 0.92 -11.54
C THR A 85 5.46 -0.37 -11.51
N ASP A 86 6.37 -0.50 -10.55
CA ASP A 86 7.24 -1.67 -10.41
C ASP A 86 6.52 -2.81 -9.67
N LEU A 87 5.40 -2.50 -8.97
CA LEU A 87 4.63 -3.48 -8.19
C LEU A 87 4.05 -4.61 -9.06
N CYS A 88 3.59 -4.30 -10.27
CA CYS A 88 3.01 -5.31 -11.15
C CYS A 88 4.01 -6.43 -11.49
N GLY A 89 5.23 -6.07 -11.93
CA GLY A 89 6.26 -7.08 -12.21
C GLY A 89 6.73 -7.78 -10.94
N THR A 90 6.90 -7.03 -9.84
CA THR A 90 7.30 -7.60 -8.53
C THR A 90 6.31 -8.65 -8.03
N ILE A 91 5.00 -8.42 -8.18
CA ILE A 91 3.96 -9.40 -7.84
C ILE A 91 3.98 -10.59 -8.81
N CYS A 92 4.22 -10.37 -10.10
CA CYS A 92 4.35 -11.47 -11.06
C CYS A 92 5.55 -12.38 -10.74
N GLU A 93 6.70 -11.83 -10.32
CA GLU A 93 7.85 -12.61 -9.84
C GLU A 93 7.46 -13.47 -8.63
N LEU A 94 6.78 -12.90 -7.63
CA LEU A 94 6.28 -13.64 -6.46
C LEU A 94 5.35 -14.79 -6.82
N LEU A 95 4.54 -14.63 -7.87
CA LEU A 95 3.59 -15.64 -8.35
C LEU A 95 4.21 -16.63 -9.36
N GLY A 96 5.47 -16.43 -9.77
CA GLY A 96 6.12 -17.25 -10.81
C GLY A 96 5.49 -17.10 -12.20
N ILE A 97 4.90 -15.95 -12.52
CA ILE A 97 4.22 -15.67 -13.79
C ILE A 97 5.19 -14.94 -14.73
N HIS A 98 5.34 -15.41 -15.96
CA HIS A 98 6.16 -14.72 -16.96
C HIS A 98 5.59 -13.33 -17.32
N HIS A 99 6.44 -12.30 -17.36
CA HIS A 99 6.06 -10.93 -17.71
C HIS A 99 7.22 -10.13 -18.32
N ASP A 100 6.92 -8.94 -18.85
CA ASP A 100 7.87 -7.96 -19.39
C ASP A 100 7.89 -6.64 -18.58
N LYS A 101 7.18 -6.62 -17.45
CA LYS A 101 7.03 -5.44 -16.58
C LYS A 101 8.29 -5.14 -15.76
N PRO A 102 8.51 -3.87 -15.37
CA PRO A 102 9.55 -3.50 -14.40
C PRO A 102 9.35 -4.21 -13.06
N VAL A 103 10.47 -4.45 -12.36
CA VAL A 103 10.53 -5.14 -11.06
C VAL A 103 11.42 -4.34 -10.13
N CYS A 104 11.02 -4.18 -8.87
CA CYS A 104 11.91 -3.73 -7.81
C CYS A 104 12.50 -4.96 -7.12
N ARG A 105 13.67 -5.40 -7.57
CA ARG A 105 14.30 -6.64 -7.10
C ARG A 105 14.77 -6.53 -5.66
N GLU A 106 15.11 -5.32 -5.23
CA GLU A 106 15.56 -5.01 -3.88
C GLU A 106 14.49 -5.34 -2.83
N MET A 107 13.21 -5.38 -3.21
CA MET A 107 12.12 -5.81 -2.33
C MET A 107 12.09 -7.31 -2.05
N LEU A 108 12.69 -8.13 -2.90
CA LEU A 108 12.52 -9.60 -2.89
C LEU A 108 13.77 -10.31 -2.34
N ASN A 109 13.57 -11.47 -1.72
CA ASN A 109 14.63 -12.40 -1.27
C ASN A 109 15.24 -13.21 -2.43
#